data_AF-A0A9D9E8P8-F1
#
_entry.id   AF-A0A9D9E8P8-F1
#
_cell.length_a   1.000
_cell.length_b   1.000
_cell.length_c   1.000
_cell.angle_alpha   90.00
_cell.angle_beta   90.00
_cell.angle_gamma   90.00
#
_symmetry.space_group_name_H-M   'P 1'
#
loop_
_entity.id
_entity.type
_entity.pdbx_description
1 polymer ?
#
loop_
_entity_poly.entity_id
_entity_poly.type
_entity_poly.pdbx_seq_one_letter_code
_entity_poly.pdbx_strand_id
1 'polypeptide(L)'
;FPSSKRCSVCHEVNHDLKLSDREWTCQSCGTHHDRDKNSCKNLLDEGKDILNRWAGGDSSLILAPTGVLSGKKLHPQAHSNVRQGGE
;
A
#
# COMPACT_ATOMS: atom_id res chain seq x y z
N PHE A 1 -5.90 0.18 -6.03
CA PHE A 1 -4.66 0.81 -5.56
C PHE A 1 -3.91 1.41 -6.77
N PRO A 2 -3.75 2.73 -6.86
CA PRO A 2 -3.16 3.40 -8.03
C PRO A 2 -1.61 3.34 -8.01
N SER A 3 -1.03 2.13 -8.04
CA SER A 3 0.41 1.93 -7.82
C SER A 3 1.30 2.73 -8.78
N SER A 4 0.93 2.85 -10.05
CA SER A 4 1.71 3.57 -11.05
C SER A 4 1.55 5.09 -10.98
N LYS A 5 0.42 5.58 -10.46
CA LYS A 5 0.07 7.02 -10.40
C LYS A 5 0.39 7.67 -9.05
N ARG A 6 0.50 6.89 -7.99
CA ARG A 6 0.82 7.38 -6.64
C ARG A 6 2.30 7.69 -6.51
N CYS A 7 2.66 8.84 -5.98
CA CYS A 7 4.05 9.13 -5.61
C CYS A 7 4.48 8.21 -4.46
N SER A 8 5.56 7.45 -4.63
CA SER A 8 6.10 6.60 -3.54
C SER A 8 6.76 7.39 -2.40
N VAL A 9 6.91 8.72 -2.53
CA VAL A 9 7.54 9.57 -1.51
C VAL A 9 6.51 10.31 -0.67
N CYS A 10 5.53 10.97 -1.29
CA CYS A 10 4.52 11.77 -0.57
C CYS A 10 3.10 11.20 -0.67
N HIS A 11 2.90 10.08 -1.37
CA HIS A 11 1.62 9.39 -1.53
C HIS A 11 0.51 10.14 -2.30
N GLU A 12 0.79 11.33 -2.82
CA GLU A 12 -0.11 12.06 -3.72
C GLU A 12 -0.35 11.31 -5.03
N VAL A 13 -1.57 11.36 -5.56
CA VAL A 13 -1.94 10.62 -6.79
C VAL A 13 -1.93 11.57 -7.98
N ASN A 14 -1.10 11.26 -8.98
CA ASN A 14 -1.12 11.97 -10.25
C ASN A 14 -2.29 11.48 -11.11
N HIS A 15 -3.40 12.22 -11.09
CA HIS A 15 -4.60 11.89 -11.85
C HIS A 15 -4.39 11.96 -13.37
N ASP A 16 -3.52 12.86 -13.83
CA ASP A 16 -3.29 13.16 -15.24
C ASP A 16 -2.26 12.24 -15.91
N LEU A 17 -1.60 11.36 -15.15
CA LEU A 17 -0.60 10.43 -15.68
C LEU A 17 -1.21 9.44 -16.68
N LYS A 18 -0.66 9.41 -17.91
CA LYS A 18 -1.08 8.51 -18.98
C LYS A 18 -0.23 7.25 -19.01
N LEU A 19 -0.75 6.20 -19.65
CA LEU A 19 -0.01 4.94 -19.84
C LEU A 19 1.18 5.08 -20.80
N SER A 20 1.24 6.14 -21.61
CA SER A 20 2.41 6.48 -22.42
C SER A 20 3.56 7.06 -21.59
N ASP A 21 3.25 7.65 -20.44
CA ASP A 21 4.21 8.42 -19.67
C ASP A 21 5.05 7.44 -18.84
N ARG A 22 6.31 7.26 -19.25
CA ARG A 22 7.26 6.35 -18.60
C ARG A 22 7.97 6.99 -17.42
N GLU A 23 8.10 8.31 -17.47
CA GLU A 23 8.71 9.12 -16.43
C GLU A 23 7.80 10.31 -16.11
N TRP A 24 7.76 10.71 -14.84
CA TRP A 24 6.98 11.87 -14.40
C TRP A 24 7.55 12.48 -13.13
N THR A 25 7.29 13.76 -12.92
CA THR A 25 7.67 14.47 -11.69
C THR A 25 6.44 14.74 -10.84
N CYS A 26 6.52 14.37 -9.56
CA CYS A 26 5.46 14.63 -8.60
C CYS A 26 5.26 16.13 -8.40
N GLN A 27 4.06 16.63 -8.67
CA GLN A 27 3.73 18.05 -8.51
C GLN A 27 3.65 18.48 -7.04
N SER A 28 3.45 17.53 -6.12
CA SER A 28 3.37 17.80 -4.68
C SER A 28 4.73 17.90 -4.01
N CYS A 29 5.66 16.97 -4.31
CA CYS A 29 6.97 16.90 -3.62
C CYS A 29 8.20 17.09 -4.53
N GLY A 30 8.01 17.25 -5.84
CA GLY A 30 9.10 17.44 -6.81
C GLY A 30 9.92 16.18 -7.13
N THR A 31 9.62 15.02 -6.53
CA THR A 31 10.36 13.78 -6.83
C THR A 31 10.12 13.33 -8.27
N HIS A 32 11.20 13.05 -8.99
CA HIS A 32 11.14 12.44 -10.32
C HIS A 32 11.06 10.91 -10.24
N HIS A 33 10.19 10.32 -11.05
CA HIS A 33 9.87 8.89 -11.02
C HIS A 33 9.99 8.26 -12.40
N ASP A 34 10.69 7.12 -12.48
CA ASP A 34 10.36 6.06 -13.45
C ASP A 34 9.09 5.36 -12.97
N ARG A 35 8.08 5.27 -13.85
CA ARG A 35 6.75 4.78 -13.49
C ARG A 35 6.76 3.36 -12.96
N ASP A 36 7.53 2.47 -13.56
CA ASP A 36 7.50 1.05 -13.22
C ASP A 36 8.27 0.81 -11.91
N LYS A 37 9.43 1.45 -11.73
CA LYS A 37 10.16 1.45 -10.44
C LYS A 37 9.31 2.02 -9.31
N ASN A 38 8.61 3.13 -9.56
CA ASN A 38 7.69 3.73 -8.60
C ASN A 38 6.51 2.80 -8.27
N SER A 39 5.93 2.15 -9.28
CA SER A 39 4.87 1.17 -9.09
C SER A 39 5.31 -0.01 -8.22
N CYS A 40 6.52 -0.55 -8.45
CA CYS A 40 7.08 -1.61 -7.62
C CYS A 40 7.23 -1.21 -6.15
N LYS A 41 7.71 0.00 -5.87
CA LYS A 41 7.82 0.52 -4.49
C LYS A 41 6.44 0.58 -3.82
N ASN A 42 5.47 1.17 -4.52
CA ASN A 42 4.11 1.27 -4.01
C ASN A 42 3.48 -0.12 -3.76
N LEU A 43 3.68 -1.08 -4.66
CA LEU A 43 3.17 -2.45 -4.47
C LEU A 43 3.84 -3.16 -3.28
N LEU A 44 5.15 -2.95 -3.09
CA LEU A 44 5.87 -3.50 -1.93
C LEU A 44 5.28 -2.95 -0.62
N ASP A 45 5.04 -1.65 -0.56
CA ASP A 45 4.51 -1.00 0.65
C ASP A 45 3.06 -1.43 0.92
N GLU A 46 2.20 -1.51 -0.11
CA GLU A 46 0.85 -2.08 0.05
C GLU A 46 0.90 -3.55 0.52
N GLY A 47 1.85 -4.34 0.01
CA GLY A 47 2.06 -5.72 0.45
C GLY A 47 2.44 -5.81 1.94
N LYS A 48 3.36 -4.95 2.40
CA LYS A 48 3.72 -4.85 3.82
C LYS A 48 2.53 -4.40 4.67
N ASP A 49 1.74 -3.44 4.20
CA ASP A 49 0.57 -2.95 4.92
C ASP A 49 -0.52 -4.02 5.05
N ILE A 50 -0.75 -4.81 4.00
CA ILE A 50 -1.62 -5.99 4.07
C ILE A 50 -1.09 -6.95 5.13
N LEU A 51 0.19 -7.34 5.07
CA LEU A 51 0.75 -8.30 6.02
C LEU A 51 0.72 -7.79 7.47
N ASN A 52 1.03 -6.51 7.69
CA ASN A 52 0.95 -5.88 9.01
C ASN A 52 -0.47 -5.92 9.58
N ARG A 53 -1.49 -5.66 8.75
CA ARG A 53 -2.89 -5.76 9.17
C ARG A 53 -3.27 -7.19 9.56
N TRP A 54 -2.78 -8.19 8.82
CA TRP A 54 -3.02 -9.60 9.14
C TRP A 54 -2.30 -10.03 10.43
N ALA A 55 -1.11 -9.50 10.68
CA ALA A 55 -0.33 -9.73 11.88
C ALA A 55 -0.82 -8.93 13.11
N GLY A 56 -1.86 -8.10 12.98
CA GLY A 56 -2.34 -7.25 14.07
C GLY A 56 -1.33 -6.17 14.49
N GLY A 57 -0.46 -5.73 13.57
CA GLY A 57 0.59 -4.74 13.83
C GLY A 57 1.90 -5.32 14.38
N ASP A 58 2.01 -6.63 14.61
CA ASP A 58 3.24 -7.28 15.04
C ASP A 58 4.13 -7.67 13.84
N SER A 59 4.96 -6.73 13.39
CA SER A 59 5.86 -6.94 12.25
C SER A 59 6.90 -8.06 12.46
N SER A 60 7.10 -8.56 13.70
CA SER A 60 8.00 -9.69 13.96
C SER A 60 7.50 -11.00 13.35
N LEU A 61 6.19 -11.14 13.14
CA LEU A 61 5.56 -12.29 12.50
C LEU A 61 5.80 -12.35 10.98
N ILE A 62 6.22 -11.25 10.37
CA ILE A 62 6.48 -11.13 8.93
C ILE A 62 7.94 -11.53 8.59
N LEU A 63 8.87 -11.33 9.53
CA LEU A 63 10.31 -11.52 9.33
C LEU A 63 10.84 -12.86 9.87
N ALA A 64 9.98 -13.70 10.47
CA ALA A 64 10.39 -15.00 10.97
C ALA A 64 10.53 -16.00 9.80
N PRO A 65 11.73 -16.55 9.53
CA PRO A 65 11.99 -17.45 8.40
C PRO A 65 11.24 -18.80 8.48
N THR A 66 10.59 -19.10 9.60
CA THR A 66 9.96 -20.40 9.84
C THR A 66 8.46 -20.46 9.58
N GLY A 67 7.80 -19.37 9.18
CA GLY A 67 6.38 -19.44 8.75
C GLY A 67 5.45 -20.08 9.79
N VAL A 68 5.80 -20.06 11.08
CA VAL A 68 4.99 -20.70 12.11
C VAL A 68 3.86 -19.74 12.46
N LEU A 69 2.72 -19.95 11.80
CA LEU A 69 1.40 -19.58 12.30
C LEU A 69 1.18 -20.35 13.61
N SER A 70 1.84 -19.92 14.69
CA SER A 70 1.74 -20.57 16.00
C SER A 70 0.41 -20.15 16.62
N GLY A 71 -0.68 -20.78 16.17
CA GLY A 71 -1.95 -20.93 16.90
C GLY A 71 -2.71 -19.66 17.31
N LYS A 72 -2.28 -18.46 16.93
CA LYS A 72 -3.03 -17.23 17.23
C LYS A 72 -4.24 -17.21 16.31
N LYS A 73 -5.44 -17.45 16.87
CA LYS A 73 -6.73 -17.36 16.16
C LYS A 73 -6.71 -16.10 15.30
N LEU A 74 -6.97 -16.24 13.99
CA LEU A 74 -7.21 -15.08 13.12
C LEU A 74 -8.17 -14.15 13.85
N HIS A 75 -7.72 -12.92 14.11
CA HIS A 75 -8.64 -11.91 14.62
C HIS A 75 -9.72 -11.73 13.55
N PRO A 76 -11.02 -11.85 13.90
CA PRO A 76 -12.08 -11.64 12.93
C PRO A 76 -11.89 -10.21 12.40
N GLN A 77 -11.83 -10.10 11.06
CA GLN A 77 -11.66 -8.83 10.39
C GLN A 77 -12.60 -7.80 11.00
N ALA A 78 -12.05 -6.71 11.53
CA ALA A 78 -12.81 -5.49 11.73
C ALA A 78 -13.14 -4.96 10.34
N HIS A 79 -14.18 -5.52 9.73
CA HIS A 79 -14.91 -4.85 8.67
C HIS A 79 -15.44 -3.57 9.31
N SER A 80 -14.80 -2.44 9.03
CA SER A 80 -15.36 -1.13 9.25
C SER A 80 -16.66 -1.06 8.45
N ASN A 81 -17.79 -1.28 9.12
CA ASN A 81 -19.10 -0.97 8.58
C ASN A 81 -19.11 0.51 8.19
N VAL A 82 -19.08 0.78 6.88
CA VAL A 82 -19.57 2.04 6.34
C VAL A 82 -21.04 2.11 6.73
N ARG A 83 -21.34 2.95 7.73
CA ARG A 83 -22.72 3.28 8.09
C ARG A 83 -23.35 4.02 6.90
N GLN A 84 -24.32 3.37 6.26
CA GLN A 84 -25.39 4.07 5.56
C GLN A 84 -26.29 4.74 6.61
N GLY A 85 -26.72 5.97 6.32
CA GLY A 85 -27.98 6.53 6.86
C GLY A 85 -27.86 7.73 7.81
N GLY A 86 -28.46 8.84 7.39
CA GLY A 86 -28.77 10.07 8.13
C GLY A 86 -28.63 11.27 7.17
N GLU A 87 -29.66 11.93 6.66
CA GLU A 87 -31.10 12.04 7.01
C GLU A 87 -32.00 11.94 5.75
#